data_AF-A0A2V2BV31-F1
#
_entry.id   AF-A0A2V2BV31-F1
#
_cell.length_a   1.000
_cell.length_b   1.000
_cell.length_c   1.000
_cell.angle_alpha   90.00
_cell.angle_beta   90.00
_cell.angle_gamma   90.00
#
_symmetry.space_group_name_H-M   'P 1'
#
loop_
_entity.id
_entity.type
_entity.pdbx_description
1 polymer ?
#
loop_
_entity_poly.entity_id
_entity_poly.type
_entity_poly.pdbx_seq_one_letter_code
_entity_poly.pdbx_strand_id
1 'polypeptide(L)'
;MKRIILTICAFALCGWAFAAPQNSVERRKPLTAKVGIVGVGLDTYWKQFDGLRDVMLKKLDTFEAKVKANGVETVSFGLVDNAESARKALDEMKRANLDLLFVDMVTYATSATFAAVAREMSVPIVLVALQPESAMPYERATTFIQLCNDDLCAVPEFADVAIRMGNPVDDIIIGMRQGDKLADAEIAKWCSVAKVLHDLRNARIGLMGHVLEAMYDMQTDPTAVAAAFGCHVALCEPDEILKHYLEDDKEAVEAMKKRILSFFDTPDPVSDPVTQKLTDRDLDVAARAAVALEKFAAERKLDGLAYYYEALPNSKMRELVTNLIVGNSLLTAAGFPMCGEFDIKNCIAMMIMDRLEIGGSFAEFHPIDFNADTVLVGHDGPHHLNIADGKPVLRSLKKYHGKPGAGAGVEFKIKEGPITILSIGVKADGKFKFVVAEGESVAGAIPPTGNTNTHAKFKPDVRTFLRSWCLEGPTHHFALGVGHHADEIQKIAKVLGIECVNVTAGK
;
A
#
# COMPACT_ATOMS: atom_id res chain seq x y z
N MET A 1 0.91 16.89 59.65
CA MET A 1 2.00 16.31 58.83
C MET A 1 1.82 14.81 58.68
N LYS A 2 1.14 14.36 57.62
CA LYS A 2 1.18 12.97 57.12
C LYS A 2 1.09 13.05 55.59
N ARG A 3 2.15 12.61 54.91
CA ARG A 3 2.27 12.55 53.45
C ARG A 3 1.48 11.34 52.96
N ILE A 4 0.62 11.56 51.96
CA ILE A 4 -0.06 10.51 51.18
C ILE A 4 0.81 10.21 49.96
N ILE A 5 1.15 8.94 49.79
CA ILE A 5 1.90 8.39 48.66
C ILE A 5 0.89 8.20 47.51
N LEU A 6 1.19 8.83 46.38
CA LEU A 6 0.42 8.70 45.14
C LEU A 6 1.08 7.61 44.29
N THR A 7 0.41 6.46 44.13
CA THR A 7 0.84 5.41 43.20
C THR A 7 0.25 5.72 41.83
N ILE A 8 1.09 6.13 40.87
CA ILE A 8 0.72 6.29 39.47
C ILE A 8 1.00 4.96 38.77
N CYS A 9 -0.06 4.24 38.40
CA CYS A 9 0.02 3.12 37.45
C CYS A 9 0.14 3.70 36.03
N ALA A 10 1.31 3.57 35.43
CA ALA A 10 1.50 3.83 34.01
C ALA A 10 0.91 2.68 33.19
N PHE A 11 -0.13 2.95 32.41
CA PHE A 11 -0.60 2.05 31.37
C PHE A 11 0.41 2.06 30.21
N ALA A 12 1.05 0.92 29.98
CA ALA A 12 1.89 0.71 28.79
C ALA A 12 0.99 0.54 27.56
N LEU A 13 1.01 1.53 26.67
CA LEU A 13 0.50 1.43 25.31
C LEU A 13 1.42 0.50 24.51
N CYS A 14 1.01 -0.75 24.31
CA CYS A 14 1.61 -1.64 23.32
C CYS A 14 1.14 -1.22 21.93
N GLY A 15 1.71 -0.13 21.40
CA GLY A 15 1.79 0.06 19.96
C GLY A 15 2.84 -0.90 19.42
N TRP A 16 2.46 -1.82 18.53
CA TRP A 16 3.40 -2.62 17.77
C TRP A 16 4.07 -1.72 16.72
N ALA A 17 4.89 -0.77 17.17
CA ALA A 17 5.91 -0.18 16.31
C ALA A 17 7.02 -1.23 16.23
N PHE A 18 7.03 -2.02 15.15
CA PHE A 18 8.22 -2.78 14.82
C PHE A 18 9.37 -1.79 14.72
N ALA A 19 10.32 -1.85 15.66
CA ALA A 19 11.56 -1.12 15.54
C ALA A 19 12.15 -1.46 14.17
N ALA A 20 12.37 -0.46 13.34
CA ALA A 20 12.89 -0.68 12.00
C ALA A 20 14.21 -1.44 12.13
N PRO A 21 14.39 -2.57 11.43
CA PRO A 21 15.62 -3.35 11.52
C PRO A 21 16.80 -2.44 11.19
N GLN A 22 17.97 -2.73 11.77
CA GLN A 22 19.17 -1.88 11.76
C GLN A 22 19.68 -1.48 10.35
N ASN A 23 19.09 -2.04 9.29
CA ASN A 23 19.33 -1.77 7.87
C ASN A 23 18.02 -1.54 7.06
N SER A 24 17.05 -0.79 7.56
CA SER A 24 15.88 -0.36 6.76
C SER A 24 16.15 0.98 6.05
N VAL A 25 15.74 1.09 4.79
CA VAL A 25 15.70 2.37 4.07
C VAL A 25 14.51 3.18 4.57
N GLU A 26 14.77 4.41 5.01
CA GLU A 26 13.73 5.34 5.44
C GLU A 26 12.87 5.80 4.26
N ARG A 27 11.56 5.91 4.51
CA ARG A 27 10.59 6.38 3.52
C ARG A 27 10.78 7.87 3.22
N ARG A 28 10.70 8.26 1.94
CA ARG A 28 10.85 9.67 1.50
C ARG A 28 9.73 10.60 1.97
N LYS A 29 8.53 10.06 2.15
CA LYS A 29 7.32 10.80 2.55
C LYS A 29 6.56 9.99 3.61
N PRO A 30 6.26 10.54 4.80
CA PRO A 30 5.44 9.83 5.79
C PRO A 30 4.09 9.42 5.19
N LEU A 31 3.60 8.23 5.56
CA LEU A 31 2.25 7.80 5.18
C LEU A 31 1.22 8.57 5.98
N THR A 32 0.17 9.04 5.30
CA THR A 32 -0.94 9.71 5.95
C THR A 32 -2.21 9.60 5.11
N ALA A 33 -3.33 9.94 5.73
CA ALA A 33 -4.62 10.10 5.10
C ALA A 33 -5.47 11.02 5.97
N LYS A 34 -6.47 11.65 5.38
CA LYS A 34 -7.44 12.50 6.08
C LYS A 34 -8.75 11.77 6.27
N VAL A 35 -8.99 11.31 7.49
CA VAL A 35 -10.15 10.49 7.85
C VAL A 35 -11.17 11.34 8.60
N GLY A 36 -12.36 11.42 8.04
CA GLY A 36 -13.51 12.06 8.67
C GLY A 36 -14.17 11.14 9.69
N ILE A 37 -14.65 11.71 10.79
CA ILE A 37 -15.38 10.99 11.83
C ILE A 37 -16.62 11.79 12.18
N VAL A 38 -17.79 11.17 12.08
CA VAL A 38 -19.05 11.75 12.52
C VAL A 38 -19.80 10.76 13.41
N GLY A 39 -20.21 11.21 14.59
CA GLY A 39 -21.10 10.44 15.45
C GLY A 39 -22.54 10.68 15.03
N VAL A 40 -23.40 9.66 15.11
CA VAL A 40 -24.83 9.82 14.87
C VAL A 40 -25.68 9.47 16.08
N GLY A 41 -26.73 10.24 16.32
CA GLY A 41 -27.71 9.99 17.38
C GLY A 41 -29.11 10.49 17.04
N LEU A 42 -29.96 10.58 18.06
CA LEU A 42 -31.33 11.07 17.92
C LEU A 42 -31.62 12.15 18.96
N ASP A 43 -31.91 13.36 18.46
CA ASP A 43 -32.13 14.56 19.29
C ASP A 43 -33.26 14.43 20.32
N THR A 44 -34.24 13.58 20.04
CA THR A 44 -35.37 13.26 20.92
C THR A 44 -34.88 12.67 22.24
N TYR A 45 -33.81 11.86 22.22
CA TYR A 45 -33.29 11.22 23.43
C TYR A 45 -32.68 12.22 24.41
N TRP A 46 -32.11 13.34 23.93
CA TRP A 46 -31.43 14.30 24.79
C TRP A 46 -32.34 14.96 25.82
N LYS A 47 -33.64 15.06 25.52
CA LYS A 47 -34.66 15.60 26.44
C LYS A 47 -35.31 14.52 27.30
N GLN A 48 -35.20 13.25 26.91
CA GLN A 48 -35.81 12.11 27.58
C GLN A 48 -34.90 11.50 28.65
N PHE A 49 -33.58 11.55 28.43
CA PHE A 49 -32.59 10.85 29.25
C PHE A 49 -31.42 11.78 29.60
N ASP A 50 -31.47 12.34 30.81
CA ASP A 50 -30.44 13.24 31.34
C ASP A 50 -29.04 12.57 31.29
N GLY A 51 -28.06 13.28 30.73
CA GLY A 51 -26.66 12.82 30.64
C GLY A 51 -26.35 11.86 29.49
N LEU A 52 -27.35 11.37 28.73
CA LEU A 52 -27.11 10.41 27.64
C LEU A 52 -26.24 11.03 26.53
N ARG A 53 -26.50 12.29 26.16
CA ARG A 53 -25.71 13.01 25.15
C ARG A 53 -24.22 13.07 25.51
N ASP A 54 -23.91 13.30 26.77
CA ASP A 54 -22.52 13.36 27.24
C ASP A 54 -21.84 12.00 27.19
N VAL A 55 -22.58 10.90 27.39
CA VAL A 55 -22.08 9.55 27.18
C VAL A 55 -21.77 9.32 25.69
N MET A 56 -22.66 9.75 24.79
CA MET A 56 -22.45 9.60 23.34
C MET A 56 -21.23 10.39 22.84
N LEU A 57 -21.03 11.62 23.33
CA LEU A 57 -19.84 12.40 23.02
C LEU A 57 -18.56 11.71 23.50
N LYS A 58 -18.54 11.13 24.70
CA LYS A 58 -17.39 10.34 25.19
C LYS A 58 -17.12 9.09 24.36
N LYS A 59 -18.17 8.42 23.87
CA LYS A 59 -18.02 7.27 22.95
C LYS A 59 -17.34 7.70 21.65
N LEU A 60 -17.73 8.85 21.12
CA LEU A 60 -17.14 9.45 19.92
C LEU A 60 -15.67 9.82 20.14
N ASP A 61 -15.34 10.50 21.25
CA ASP A 61 -13.95 10.85 21.60
C ASP A 61 -13.05 9.61 21.69
N THR A 62 -13.58 8.51 22.24
CA THR A 62 -12.86 7.23 22.35
C THR A 62 -12.59 6.64 20.97
N PHE A 63 -13.54 6.72 20.05
CA PHE A 63 -13.37 6.23 18.69
C PHE A 63 -12.40 7.11 17.88
N GLU A 64 -12.48 8.43 18.01
CA GLU A 64 -11.51 9.33 17.38
C GLU A 64 -10.08 9.03 17.82
N ALA A 65 -9.86 8.81 19.12
CA ALA A 65 -8.54 8.42 19.63
C ALA A 65 -8.05 7.09 19.04
N LYS A 66 -8.97 6.13 18.85
CA LYS A 66 -8.68 4.83 18.23
C LYS A 66 -8.31 4.95 16.76
N VAL A 67 -9.03 5.77 15.99
CA VAL A 67 -8.70 6.03 14.57
C VAL A 67 -7.35 6.74 14.47
N LYS A 68 -7.13 7.80 15.25
CA LYS A 68 -5.89 8.58 15.26
C LYS A 68 -4.65 7.76 15.58
N ALA A 69 -4.78 6.71 16.40
CA ALA A 69 -3.69 5.80 16.74
C ALA A 69 -3.11 5.04 15.51
N ASN A 70 -3.82 5.01 14.38
CA ASN A 70 -3.36 4.38 13.13
C ASN A 70 -2.51 5.30 12.24
N GLY A 71 -2.10 6.48 12.72
CA GLY A 71 -1.22 7.38 11.99
C GLY A 71 -1.91 8.14 10.84
N VAL A 72 -3.19 8.48 11.02
CA VAL A 72 -3.98 9.30 10.08
C VAL A 72 -4.33 10.65 10.70
N GLU A 73 -4.57 11.67 9.88
CA GLU A 73 -5.17 12.93 10.30
C GLU A 73 -6.68 12.71 10.49
N THR A 74 -7.19 12.96 11.70
CA THR A 74 -8.63 12.87 11.98
C THR A 74 -9.30 14.25 11.86
N VAL A 75 -10.47 14.29 11.24
CA VAL A 75 -11.37 15.45 11.25
C VAL A 75 -12.69 15.03 11.87
N SER A 76 -12.95 15.54 13.08
CA SER A 76 -14.20 15.27 13.79
C SER A 76 -15.27 16.28 13.39
N PHE A 77 -16.45 15.78 13.01
CA PHE A 77 -17.64 16.57 12.70
C PHE A 77 -18.65 16.55 13.87
N GLY A 78 -18.25 16.02 15.02
CA GLY A 78 -19.08 15.93 16.21
C GLY A 78 -20.26 14.96 16.05
N LEU A 79 -21.25 15.16 16.93
CA LEU A 79 -22.48 14.37 16.96
C LEU A 79 -23.57 15.05 16.13
N VAL A 80 -24.07 14.32 15.15
CA VAL A 80 -25.19 14.72 14.28
C VAL A 80 -26.43 13.93 14.70
N ASP A 81 -27.52 14.63 15.01
CA ASP A 81 -28.66 14.04 15.72
C ASP A 81 -30.03 14.29 15.07
N ASN A 82 -30.04 14.99 13.93
CA ASN A 82 -31.21 15.23 13.07
C ASN A 82 -30.79 15.65 11.65
N ALA A 83 -31.75 15.75 10.74
CA ALA A 83 -31.52 16.13 9.35
C ALA A 83 -30.90 17.54 9.17
N GLU A 84 -31.22 18.50 10.04
CA GLU A 84 -30.70 19.87 9.93
C GLU A 84 -29.21 19.94 10.30
N SER A 85 -28.83 19.34 11.43
CA SER A 85 -27.42 19.23 11.84
C SER A 85 -26.62 18.42 10.81
N ALA A 86 -27.22 17.37 10.25
CA ALA A 86 -26.58 16.55 9.22
C ALA A 86 -26.26 17.35 7.97
N ARG A 87 -27.19 18.20 7.54
CA ARG A 87 -26.98 19.04 6.36
C ARG A 87 -25.85 20.05 6.57
N LYS A 88 -25.73 20.63 7.76
CA LYS A 88 -24.64 21.55 8.12
C LYS A 88 -23.29 20.82 8.14
N ALA A 89 -23.23 19.67 8.80
CA ALA A 89 -22.02 18.87 8.89
C ALA A 89 -21.54 18.39 7.52
N LEU A 90 -22.45 18.04 6.61
CA LEU A 90 -22.12 17.64 5.23
C LEU A 90 -21.33 18.71 4.46
N ASP A 91 -21.68 19.99 4.61
CA ASP A 91 -20.95 21.06 3.94
C ASP A 91 -19.51 21.16 4.45
N GLU A 92 -19.29 20.89 5.73
CA GLU A 92 -17.96 20.83 6.35
C GLU A 92 -17.19 19.58 5.89
N MET A 93 -17.84 18.41 5.84
CA MET A 93 -17.26 17.15 5.35
C MET A 93 -16.75 17.30 3.92
N LYS A 94 -17.52 17.93 3.04
CA LYS A 94 -17.11 18.17 1.64
C LYS A 94 -15.89 19.09 1.54
N ARG A 95 -15.83 20.14 2.37
CA ARG A 95 -14.69 21.07 2.39
C ARG A 95 -13.43 20.44 2.99
N ALA A 96 -13.58 19.42 3.83
CA ALA A 96 -12.46 18.79 4.50
C ALA A 96 -11.53 18.00 3.55
N ASN A 97 -11.97 17.67 2.32
CA ASN A 97 -11.22 16.88 1.35
C ASN A 97 -10.74 15.54 1.92
N LEU A 98 -11.69 14.74 2.40
CA LEU A 98 -11.42 13.47 3.07
C LEU A 98 -10.90 12.41 2.09
N ASP A 99 -10.27 11.38 2.64
CA ASP A 99 -9.92 10.11 1.98
C ASP A 99 -10.89 8.99 2.35
N LEU A 100 -11.52 9.09 3.53
CA LEU A 100 -12.45 8.12 4.11
C LEU A 100 -13.37 8.82 5.11
N LEU A 101 -14.61 8.37 5.24
CA LEU A 101 -15.54 8.80 6.29
C LEU A 101 -15.99 7.61 7.15
N PHE A 102 -15.66 7.66 8.43
CA PHE A 102 -16.29 6.80 9.43
C PHE A 102 -17.56 7.46 9.98
N VAL A 103 -18.65 6.69 10.04
CA VAL A 103 -19.89 7.06 10.71
C VAL A 103 -19.99 6.22 11.99
N ASP A 104 -19.66 6.82 13.13
CA ASP A 104 -19.70 6.18 14.44
C ASP A 104 -21.14 6.16 14.97
N MET A 105 -21.72 4.96 15.01
CA MET A 105 -23.09 4.71 15.43
C MET A 105 -23.16 4.70 16.95
N VAL A 106 -23.08 5.87 17.59
CA VAL A 106 -22.99 5.95 19.05
C VAL A 106 -24.31 5.56 19.75
N THR A 107 -25.45 5.63 19.07
CA THR A 107 -26.76 5.12 19.51
C THR A 107 -27.69 5.01 18.29
N TYR A 108 -29.00 4.83 18.49
CA TYR A 108 -29.98 4.92 17.40
C TYR A 108 -30.04 6.33 16.80
N ALA A 109 -30.15 6.39 15.47
CA ALA A 109 -30.36 7.59 14.67
C ALA A 109 -31.30 7.25 13.51
N THR A 110 -32.06 8.24 13.03
CA THR A 110 -32.93 8.01 11.87
C THR A 110 -32.15 8.14 10.56
N SER A 111 -32.55 7.40 9.52
CA SER A 111 -31.97 7.51 8.17
C SER A 111 -32.03 8.94 7.60
N ALA A 112 -32.94 9.78 8.06
CA ALA A 112 -33.00 11.20 7.69
C ALA A 112 -31.73 11.97 8.09
N THR A 113 -31.05 11.55 9.16
CA THR A 113 -29.76 12.09 9.63
C THR A 113 -28.60 11.70 8.71
N PHE A 114 -28.71 10.63 7.92
CA PHE A 114 -27.62 10.11 7.09
C PHE A 114 -27.86 10.26 5.59
N ALA A 115 -29.11 10.32 5.14
CA ALA A 115 -29.48 10.29 3.72
C ALA A 115 -28.73 11.33 2.86
N ALA A 116 -28.54 12.55 3.38
CA ALA A 116 -27.80 13.59 2.66
C ALA A 116 -26.29 13.26 2.53
N VAL A 117 -25.69 12.68 3.57
CA VAL A 117 -24.28 12.26 3.59
C VAL A 117 -24.08 11.11 2.60
N ALA A 118 -24.90 10.06 2.71
CA ALA A 118 -24.85 8.92 1.80
C ALA A 118 -24.98 9.33 0.34
N ARG A 119 -25.89 10.25 0.02
CA ARG A 119 -26.10 10.69 -1.38
C ARG A 119 -24.95 11.54 -1.94
N GLU A 120 -24.29 12.36 -1.13
CA GLU A 120 -23.46 13.46 -1.64
C GLU A 120 -21.96 13.34 -1.34
N MET A 121 -21.55 12.43 -0.45
CA MET A 121 -20.14 12.14 -0.23
C MET A 121 -19.62 11.17 -1.29
N SER A 122 -18.46 11.47 -1.86
CA SER A 122 -17.81 10.66 -2.91
C SER A 122 -16.59 9.88 -2.41
N VAL A 123 -16.33 9.94 -1.10
CA VAL A 123 -15.27 9.17 -0.42
C VAL A 123 -15.88 7.89 0.13
N PRO A 124 -15.09 6.83 0.36
CA PRO A 124 -15.63 5.63 0.98
C PRO A 124 -16.26 5.92 2.34
N ILE A 125 -17.38 5.25 2.63
CA ILE A 125 -18.14 5.41 3.87
C ILE A 125 -18.18 4.07 4.61
N VAL A 126 -17.71 4.06 5.85
CA VAL A 126 -17.75 2.89 6.72
C VAL A 126 -18.61 3.17 7.94
N LEU A 127 -19.65 2.35 8.14
CA LEU A 127 -20.48 2.42 9.34
C LEU A 127 -19.78 1.66 10.48
N VAL A 128 -19.79 2.21 11.68
CA VAL A 128 -19.06 1.63 12.82
C VAL A 128 -19.99 1.52 14.02
N ALA A 129 -20.37 0.28 14.38
CA ALA A 129 -21.24 -0.02 15.51
C ALA A 129 -20.45 -0.75 16.60
N LEU A 130 -19.89 0.02 17.53
CA LEU A 130 -19.08 -0.51 18.63
C LEU A 130 -19.77 -0.35 19.98
N GLN A 131 -20.38 -1.43 20.46
CA GLN A 131 -21.03 -1.46 21.76
C GLN A 131 -20.02 -1.33 22.92
N PRO A 132 -20.35 -0.64 24.02
CA PRO A 132 -19.41 -0.40 25.12
C PRO A 132 -19.10 -1.65 25.96
N GLU A 133 -20.06 -2.55 26.14
CA GLU A 133 -19.91 -3.78 26.93
C GLU A 133 -19.95 -5.04 26.04
N SER A 134 -19.44 -6.17 26.52
CA SER A 134 -19.51 -7.44 25.78
C SER A 134 -20.92 -8.03 25.73
N ALA A 135 -21.75 -7.66 26.70
CA ALA A 135 -23.17 -7.94 26.76
C ALA A 135 -23.85 -6.86 27.60
N MET A 136 -25.05 -6.44 27.20
CA MET A 136 -25.87 -5.54 28.01
C MET A 136 -26.17 -6.22 29.37
N PRO A 137 -26.07 -5.52 30.50
CA PRO A 137 -26.29 -6.12 31.81
C PRO A 137 -27.79 -6.32 32.09
N TYR A 138 -28.38 -7.36 31.49
CA TYR A 138 -29.83 -7.61 31.41
C TYR A 138 -30.59 -7.45 32.74
N GLU A 139 -30.06 -7.98 33.84
CA GLU A 139 -30.75 -7.95 35.14
C GLU A 139 -30.91 -6.54 35.74
N ARG A 140 -30.03 -5.62 35.37
CA ARG A 140 -30.02 -4.22 35.83
C ARG A 140 -30.22 -3.23 34.68
N ALA A 141 -30.59 -3.73 33.50
CA ALA A 141 -30.73 -2.91 32.31
C ALA A 141 -31.87 -1.90 32.51
N THR A 142 -31.59 -0.65 32.17
CA THR A 142 -32.58 0.42 32.02
C THR A 142 -32.60 0.84 30.56
N THR A 143 -33.63 1.59 30.15
CA THR A 143 -33.63 2.17 28.80
C THR A 143 -32.39 3.04 28.55
N PHE A 144 -31.88 3.74 29.57
CA PHE A 144 -30.62 4.49 29.45
C PHE A 144 -29.44 3.57 29.07
N ILE A 145 -29.30 2.44 29.78
CA ILE A 145 -28.24 1.45 29.51
C ILE A 145 -28.43 0.85 28.12
N GLN A 146 -29.67 0.54 27.74
CA GLN A 146 -29.99 0.02 26.42
C GLN A 146 -29.57 1.01 25.33
N LEU A 147 -29.93 2.28 25.44
CA LEU A 147 -29.56 3.33 24.46
C LEU A 147 -28.04 3.54 24.37
N CYS A 148 -27.29 3.24 25.43
CA CYS A 148 -25.82 3.24 25.40
C CYS A 148 -25.22 2.06 24.62
N ASN A 149 -25.99 0.98 24.41
CA ASN A 149 -25.59 -0.24 23.70
C ASN A 149 -26.31 -0.42 22.35
N ASP A 150 -27.26 0.45 21.99
CA ASP A 150 -28.04 0.38 20.74
C ASP A 150 -27.27 0.91 19.50
N ASP A 151 -25.94 0.72 19.45
CA ASP A 151 -25.06 1.14 18.35
C ASP A 151 -25.44 0.48 17.00
N LEU A 152 -25.93 -0.76 17.04
CA LEU A 152 -26.27 -1.51 15.82
C LEU A 152 -27.63 -1.11 15.23
N CYS A 153 -28.54 -0.55 16.03
CA CYS A 153 -29.97 -0.47 15.71
C CYS A 153 -30.24 0.27 14.38
N ALA A 154 -29.53 1.38 14.14
CA ALA A 154 -29.70 2.20 12.94
C ALA A 154 -28.89 1.73 11.72
N VAL A 155 -27.97 0.77 11.87
CA VAL A 155 -27.09 0.31 10.79
C VAL A 155 -27.88 -0.25 9.59
N PRO A 156 -28.88 -1.15 9.76
CA PRO A 156 -29.67 -1.63 8.62
C PRO A 156 -30.47 -0.51 7.93
N GLU A 157 -30.97 0.46 8.70
CA GLU A 157 -31.72 1.61 8.18
C GLU A 157 -30.83 2.51 7.32
N PHE A 158 -29.57 2.71 7.74
CA PHE A 158 -28.58 3.51 7.03
C PHE A 158 -28.08 2.79 5.77
N ALA A 159 -27.85 1.48 5.87
CA ALA A 159 -27.47 0.67 4.71
C ALA A 159 -28.56 0.64 3.63
N ASP A 160 -29.85 0.50 4.02
CA ASP A 160 -30.98 0.56 3.10
C ASP A 160 -31.02 1.88 2.33
N VAL A 161 -30.98 3.02 3.05
CA VAL A 161 -31.08 4.32 2.40
C VAL A 161 -29.87 4.60 1.50
N ALA A 162 -28.67 4.18 1.89
CA ALA A 162 -27.45 4.32 1.08
C ALA A 162 -27.56 3.57 -0.26
N ILE A 163 -28.02 2.31 -0.22
CA ILE A 163 -28.28 1.50 -1.42
C ILE A 163 -29.32 2.18 -2.30
N ARG A 164 -30.44 2.65 -1.72
CA ARG A 164 -31.52 3.31 -2.47
C ARG A 164 -31.11 4.66 -3.07
N MET A 165 -30.10 5.31 -2.50
CA MET A 165 -29.51 6.55 -3.03
C MET A 165 -28.42 6.29 -4.09
N GLY A 166 -28.11 5.03 -4.40
CA GLY A 166 -27.10 4.66 -5.38
C GLY A 166 -25.66 4.83 -4.91
N ASN A 167 -25.44 4.99 -3.60
CA ASN A 167 -24.11 5.05 -3.00
C ASN A 167 -24.07 4.15 -1.76
N PRO A 168 -23.99 2.81 -1.95
CA PRO A 168 -23.89 1.86 -0.85
C PRO A 168 -22.68 2.16 0.04
N VAL A 169 -22.80 1.93 1.34
CA VAL A 169 -21.64 1.99 2.24
C VAL A 169 -20.62 0.91 1.87
N ASP A 170 -19.35 1.22 2.03
CA ASP A 170 -18.25 0.34 1.62
C ASP A 170 -18.05 -0.81 2.60
N ASP A 171 -18.32 -0.58 3.89
CA ASP A 171 -18.19 -1.60 4.92
C ASP A 171 -18.97 -1.25 6.20
N ILE A 172 -19.09 -2.25 7.06
CA ILE A 172 -19.73 -2.15 8.37
C ILE A 172 -18.84 -2.87 9.39
N ILE A 173 -18.34 -2.14 10.38
CA ILE A 173 -17.55 -2.68 11.49
C ILE A 173 -18.47 -2.87 12.70
N ILE A 174 -18.55 -4.09 13.22
CA ILE A 174 -19.35 -4.44 14.40
C ILE A 174 -18.42 -5.08 15.43
N GLY A 175 -18.49 -4.63 16.68
CA GLY A 175 -17.69 -5.21 17.75
C GLY A 175 -17.85 -4.47 19.07
N MET A 176 -16.89 -4.64 19.97
CA MET A 176 -16.84 -3.86 21.22
C MET A 176 -15.97 -2.62 21.05
N ARG A 177 -16.34 -1.54 21.75
CA ARG A 177 -15.62 -0.26 21.71
C ARG A 177 -14.23 -0.32 22.32
N GLN A 178 -14.03 -1.22 23.29
CA GLN A 178 -12.76 -1.41 23.97
C GLN A 178 -12.43 -2.91 24.08
N GLY A 179 -11.16 -3.24 23.91
CA GLY A 179 -10.65 -4.61 24.13
C GLY A 179 -10.96 -5.61 23.02
N ASP A 180 -11.58 -5.17 21.91
CA ASP A 180 -11.92 -6.03 20.77
C ASP A 180 -10.88 -5.92 19.67
N LYS A 181 -9.96 -6.87 19.63
CA LYS A 181 -8.88 -6.91 18.64
C LYS A 181 -9.38 -7.06 17.20
N LEU A 182 -10.57 -7.62 16.98
CA LEU A 182 -11.11 -7.82 15.64
C LEU A 182 -11.63 -6.50 15.08
N ALA A 183 -12.45 -5.78 15.85
CA ALA A 183 -12.89 -4.44 15.47
C ALA A 183 -11.71 -3.49 15.27
N ASP A 184 -10.71 -3.58 16.15
CA ASP A 184 -9.49 -2.78 16.08
C ASP A 184 -8.71 -3.02 14.79
N ALA A 185 -8.60 -4.28 14.37
CA ALA A 185 -7.96 -4.66 13.13
C ALA A 185 -8.72 -4.13 11.90
N GLU A 186 -10.05 -4.18 11.88
CA GLU A 186 -10.85 -3.63 10.77
C GLU A 186 -10.74 -2.10 10.67
N ILE A 187 -10.69 -1.39 11.80
CA ILE A 187 -10.46 0.07 11.80
C ILE A 187 -9.07 0.40 11.25
N ALA A 188 -8.05 -0.33 11.71
CA ALA A 188 -6.68 -0.17 11.22
C ALA A 188 -6.59 -0.44 9.71
N LYS A 189 -7.29 -1.47 9.25
CA LYS A 189 -7.39 -1.85 7.84
C LYS A 189 -7.94 -0.72 6.98
N TRP A 190 -9.07 -0.14 7.37
CA TRP A 190 -9.66 0.99 6.65
C TRP A 190 -8.79 2.26 6.72
N CYS A 191 -8.04 2.47 7.80
CA CYS A 191 -7.04 3.53 7.86
C CYS A 191 -5.89 3.29 6.85
N SER A 192 -5.44 2.04 6.67
CA SER A 192 -4.44 1.67 5.66
C SER A 192 -4.99 1.86 4.24
N VAL A 193 -6.23 1.43 3.97
CA VAL A 193 -6.92 1.70 2.69
C VAL A 193 -6.97 3.20 2.40
N ALA A 194 -7.30 4.04 3.40
CA ALA A 194 -7.33 5.49 3.25
C ALA A 194 -5.95 6.07 2.87
N LYS A 195 -4.84 5.54 3.43
CA LYS A 195 -3.46 5.95 3.04
C LYS A 195 -3.17 5.60 1.57
N VAL A 196 -3.59 4.42 1.11
CA VAL A 196 -3.44 4.04 -0.30
C VAL A 196 -4.20 5.00 -1.22
N LEU A 197 -5.48 5.25 -0.93
CA LEU A 197 -6.33 6.13 -1.73
C LEU A 197 -5.79 7.57 -1.74
N HIS A 198 -5.29 8.04 -0.61
CA HIS A 198 -4.66 9.35 -0.47
C HIS A 198 -3.49 9.51 -1.44
N ASP A 199 -2.55 8.55 -1.43
CA ASP A 199 -1.36 8.66 -2.25
C ASP A 199 -1.66 8.44 -3.73
N LEU A 200 -2.52 7.47 -4.09
CA LEU A 200 -2.91 7.26 -5.49
C LEU A 200 -3.49 8.54 -6.10
N ARG A 201 -4.42 9.20 -5.39
CA ARG A 201 -5.08 10.43 -5.86
C ARG A 201 -4.11 11.60 -6.02
N ASN A 202 -3.02 11.65 -5.25
CA ASN A 202 -2.08 12.77 -5.24
C ASN A 202 -0.75 12.46 -5.96
N ALA A 203 -0.53 11.21 -6.36
CA ALA A 203 0.73 10.77 -6.93
C ALA A 203 1.00 11.37 -8.31
N ARG A 204 2.26 11.72 -8.53
CA ARG A 204 2.81 12.06 -9.85
C ARG A 204 3.75 10.95 -10.33
N ILE A 205 3.29 10.11 -11.24
CA ILE A 205 4.07 8.96 -11.74
C ILE A 205 4.79 9.34 -13.04
N GLY A 206 6.11 9.23 -13.07
CA GLY A 206 6.89 9.41 -14.28
C GLY A 206 6.69 8.24 -15.25
N LEU A 207 6.60 8.55 -16.54
CA LEU A 207 6.55 7.59 -17.62
C LEU A 207 7.60 7.97 -18.66
N MET A 208 8.63 7.13 -18.84
CA MET A 208 9.85 7.51 -19.59
C MET A 208 10.25 6.44 -20.62
N GLY A 209 10.38 6.85 -21.88
CA GLY A 209 10.79 5.98 -22.98
C GLY A 209 9.61 5.26 -23.64
N HIS A 210 9.71 3.95 -23.86
CA HIS A 210 8.70 3.16 -24.57
C HIS A 210 8.66 1.71 -24.09
N VAL A 211 7.57 0.99 -24.38
CA VAL A 211 7.47 -0.46 -24.12
C VAL A 211 8.54 -1.23 -24.92
N LEU A 212 9.15 -2.25 -24.30
CA LEU A 212 10.07 -3.17 -24.96
C LEU A 212 9.31 -3.98 -26.03
N GLU A 213 9.76 -3.89 -27.29
CA GLU A 213 9.17 -4.59 -28.46
C GLU A 213 7.64 -4.75 -28.39
N ALA A 214 6.92 -3.63 -28.22
CA ALA A 214 5.46 -3.60 -28.20
C ALA A 214 4.76 -4.66 -27.30
N MET A 215 5.42 -5.19 -26.26
CA MET A 215 4.84 -6.16 -25.32
C MET A 215 3.41 -5.74 -24.93
N TYR A 216 2.43 -6.46 -25.47
CA TYR A 216 1.06 -5.94 -25.52
C TYR A 216 0.40 -5.88 -24.15
N ASP A 217 0.84 -6.70 -23.20
CA ASP A 217 0.35 -6.66 -21.83
C ASP A 217 0.92 -5.47 -21.03
N MET A 218 2.01 -4.85 -21.48
CA MET A 218 2.58 -3.64 -20.88
C MET A 218 1.86 -2.36 -21.32
N GLN A 219 1.25 -2.36 -22.52
CA GLN A 219 0.59 -1.18 -23.09
C GLN A 219 -0.53 -0.64 -22.20
N THR A 220 -0.56 0.67 -21.95
CA THR A 220 -1.58 1.29 -21.11
C THR A 220 -1.75 2.76 -21.50
N ASP A 221 -3.01 3.21 -21.62
CA ASP A 221 -3.35 4.61 -21.83
C ASP A 221 -3.14 5.42 -20.52
N PRO A 222 -2.26 6.44 -20.51
CA PRO A 222 -2.09 7.32 -19.36
C PRO A 222 -3.39 8.00 -18.90
N THR A 223 -4.33 8.25 -19.82
CA THR A 223 -5.65 8.83 -19.50
C THR A 223 -6.48 7.85 -18.69
N ALA A 224 -6.48 6.56 -19.05
CA ALA A 224 -7.17 5.53 -18.29
C ALA A 224 -6.60 5.43 -16.87
N VAL A 225 -5.27 5.47 -16.72
CA VAL A 225 -4.60 5.49 -15.42
C VAL A 225 -5.08 6.65 -14.55
N ALA A 226 -5.07 7.88 -15.09
CA ALA A 226 -5.53 9.06 -14.36
C ALA A 226 -7.02 8.96 -13.98
N ALA A 227 -7.87 8.42 -14.87
CA ALA A 227 -9.29 8.25 -14.62
C ALA A 227 -9.60 7.22 -13.53
N ALA A 228 -8.85 6.12 -13.47
CA ALA A 228 -9.11 5.02 -12.53
C ALA A 228 -8.48 5.23 -11.15
N PHE A 229 -7.27 5.81 -11.09
CA PHE A 229 -6.49 5.90 -9.85
C PHE A 229 -6.35 7.34 -9.33
N GLY A 230 -6.70 8.34 -10.15
CA GLY A 230 -6.54 9.76 -9.80
C GLY A 230 -5.13 10.31 -9.93
N CYS A 231 -4.11 9.46 -10.16
CA CYS A 231 -2.73 9.90 -10.28
C CYS A 231 -2.47 10.66 -11.59
N HIS A 232 -1.50 11.57 -11.57
CA HIS A 232 -1.04 12.25 -12.77
C HIS A 232 0.14 11.50 -13.40
N VAL A 233 0.01 11.14 -14.67
CA VAL A 233 1.09 10.53 -15.44
C VAL A 233 1.93 11.61 -16.13
N ALA A 234 3.18 11.75 -15.69
CA ALA A 234 4.12 12.73 -16.20
C ALA A 234 5.04 12.09 -17.26
N LEU A 235 4.89 12.48 -18.52
CA LEU A 235 5.85 12.11 -19.56
C LEU A 235 7.22 12.74 -19.27
N CYS A 236 8.26 11.92 -19.30
CA CYS A 236 9.62 12.32 -18.96
C CYS A 236 10.60 11.87 -20.05
N GLU A 237 11.65 12.65 -20.26
CA GLU A 237 12.69 12.36 -21.24
C GLU A 237 13.95 11.80 -20.55
N PRO A 238 14.61 10.77 -21.12
CA PRO A 238 15.87 10.22 -20.58
C PRO A 238 16.96 11.28 -20.34
N ASP A 239 17.01 12.31 -21.20
CA ASP A 239 17.96 13.43 -21.08
C ASP A 239 17.80 14.23 -19.78
N GLU A 240 16.62 14.21 -19.16
CA GLU A 240 16.38 14.85 -17.86
C GLU A 240 17.14 14.16 -16.73
N ILE A 241 17.46 12.86 -16.85
CA ILE A 241 18.36 12.16 -15.92
C ILE A 241 19.80 12.34 -16.37
N LEU A 242 20.07 12.28 -17.69
CA LEU A 242 21.43 12.38 -18.23
C LEU A 242 22.12 13.67 -17.80
N LYS A 243 21.42 14.80 -17.79
CA LYS A 243 22.00 16.08 -17.35
C LYS A 243 22.62 15.98 -15.94
N HIS A 244 21.94 15.31 -15.01
CA HIS A 244 22.42 15.09 -13.64
C HIS A 244 23.54 14.07 -13.57
N TYR A 245 23.50 13.04 -14.43
CA TYR A 245 24.56 12.02 -14.51
C TYR A 245 25.90 12.59 -15.01
N LEU A 246 25.84 13.60 -15.89
CA LEU A 246 27.00 14.27 -16.45
C LEU A 246 27.64 15.30 -15.49
N GLU A 247 26.96 15.68 -14.40
CA GLU A 247 27.53 16.56 -13.37
C GLU A 247 28.68 15.87 -12.61
N ASP A 248 29.78 16.59 -12.36
CA ASP A 248 30.91 16.08 -11.58
C ASP A 248 30.70 16.26 -10.06
N ASP A 249 29.62 15.68 -9.53
CA ASP A 249 29.27 15.73 -8.10
C ASP A 249 29.96 14.61 -7.31
N LYS A 250 31.27 14.72 -7.16
CA LYS A 250 32.10 13.68 -6.51
C LYS A 250 31.69 13.39 -5.07
N GLU A 251 31.28 14.42 -4.34
CA GLU A 251 30.89 14.27 -2.93
C GLU A 251 29.62 13.42 -2.79
N ALA A 252 28.58 13.73 -3.58
CA ALA A 252 27.35 12.94 -3.57
C ALA A 252 27.59 11.49 -4.04
N VAL A 253 28.42 11.29 -5.06
CA VAL A 253 28.77 9.95 -5.55
C VAL A 253 29.49 9.14 -4.48
N GLU A 254 30.49 9.70 -3.79
CA GLU A 254 31.20 8.99 -2.72
C GLU A 254 30.29 8.69 -1.51
N ALA A 255 29.38 9.59 -1.16
CA ALA A 255 28.36 9.33 -0.14
C ALA A 255 27.42 8.19 -0.55
N MET A 256 26.98 8.18 -1.81
CA MET A 256 26.13 7.12 -2.36
C MET A 256 26.84 5.77 -2.38
N LYS A 257 28.14 5.71 -2.74
CA LYS A 257 28.93 4.47 -2.66
C LYS A 257 28.94 3.89 -1.25
N LYS A 258 29.17 4.73 -0.23
CA LYS A 258 29.14 4.32 1.18
C LYS A 258 27.76 3.79 1.58
N ARG A 259 26.69 4.48 1.16
CA ARG A 259 25.31 4.03 1.38
C ARG A 259 25.05 2.68 0.71
N ILE A 260 25.44 2.50 -0.55
CA ILE A 260 25.31 1.21 -1.25
C ILE A 260 26.03 0.11 -0.46
N LEU A 261 27.31 0.31 -0.11
CA LEU A 261 28.08 -0.70 0.63
C LEU A 261 27.57 -0.98 2.05
N SER A 262 26.84 -0.04 2.68
CA SER A 262 26.21 -0.30 3.98
C SER A 262 24.99 -1.21 3.86
N PHE A 263 24.25 -1.16 2.75
CA PHE A 263 23.04 -1.97 2.54
C PHE A 263 23.29 -3.30 1.84
N PHE A 264 24.35 -3.41 1.02
CA PHE A 264 24.61 -4.60 0.21
C PHE A 264 25.89 -5.33 0.60
N ASP A 265 25.88 -6.66 0.48
CA ASP A 265 27.09 -7.49 0.49
C ASP A 265 27.61 -7.71 -0.93
N THR A 266 28.92 -7.93 -1.07
CA THR A 266 29.59 -8.07 -2.38
C THR A 266 30.45 -9.34 -2.43
N PRO A 267 29.83 -10.53 -2.39
CA PRO A 267 30.53 -11.81 -2.34
C PRO A 267 31.23 -12.14 -3.66
N ASP A 268 32.17 -13.08 -3.60
CA ASP A 268 32.77 -13.67 -4.80
C ASP A 268 31.73 -14.45 -5.63
N PRO A 269 31.91 -14.56 -6.96
CA PRO A 269 31.00 -15.31 -7.83
C PRO A 269 31.03 -16.81 -7.50
N VAL A 270 29.91 -17.49 -7.72
CA VAL A 270 29.75 -18.92 -7.41
C VAL A 270 29.63 -19.73 -8.70
N SER A 271 28.42 -20.07 -9.14
CA SER A 271 28.18 -20.99 -10.26
C SER A 271 27.86 -20.32 -11.60
N ASP A 272 27.42 -19.06 -11.61
CA ASP A 272 27.06 -18.36 -12.85
C ASP A 272 28.29 -17.66 -13.49
N PRO A 273 28.72 -18.07 -14.70
CA PRO A 273 29.88 -17.47 -15.38
C PRO A 273 29.67 -16.00 -15.81
N VAL A 274 28.45 -15.49 -15.78
CA VAL A 274 28.11 -14.08 -16.08
C VAL A 274 28.43 -13.18 -14.88
N THR A 275 28.43 -13.72 -13.66
CA THR A 275 28.64 -12.95 -12.43
C THR A 275 30.11 -12.75 -12.09
N GLN A 276 30.42 -11.62 -11.47
CA GLN A 276 31.70 -11.27 -10.89
C GLN A 276 31.48 -10.53 -9.56
N LYS A 277 32.52 -10.48 -8.72
CA LYS A 277 32.53 -9.60 -7.56
C LYS A 277 32.27 -8.15 -8.00
N LEU A 278 31.59 -7.37 -7.17
CA LEU A 278 31.36 -5.95 -7.44
C LEU A 278 32.70 -5.25 -7.75
N THR A 279 32.81 -4.61 -8.91
CA THR A 279 34.01 -3.86 -9.28
C THR A 279 33.89 -2.40 -8.85
N ASP A 280 35.02 -1.73 -8.62
CA ASP A 280 35.02 -0.30 -8.28
C ASP A 280 34.38 0.56 -9.39
N ARG A 281 34.55 0.14 -10.66
CA ARG A 281 33.91 0.79 -11.80
C ARG A 281 32.39 0.66 -11.73
N ASP A 282 31.87 -0.54 -11.55
CA ASP A 282 30.42 -0.78 -11.56
C ASP A 282 29.75 -0.13 -10.34
N LEU A 283 30.45 -0.09 -9.20
CA LEU A 283 30.03 0.67 -8.03
C LEU A 283 29.98 2.19 -8.32
N ASP A 284 30.99 2.76 -9.00
CA ASP A 284 30.99 4.18 -9.39
C ASP A 284 29.85 4.52 -10.34
N VAL A 285 29.65 3.71 -11.38
CA VAL A 285 28.55 3.90 -12.36
C VAL A 285 27.19 3.80 -11.67
N ALA A 286 26.97 2.77 -10.84
CA ALA A 286 25.72 2.60 -10.11
C ALA A 286 25.45 3.74 -9.12
N ALA A 287 26.47 4.20 -8.40
CA ALA A 287 26.35 5.32 -7.47
C ALA A 287 26.01 6.64 -8.20
N ARG A 288 26.69 6.92 -9.32
CA ARG A 288 26.41 8.11 -10.15
C ARG A 288 25.02 8.07 -10.75
N ALA A 289 24.58 6.91 -11.25
CA ALA A 289 23.23 6.71 -11.77
C ALA A 289 22.16 6.92 -10.69
N ALA A 290 22.39 6.38 -9.48
CA ALA A 290 21.48 6.55 -8.34
C ALA A 290 21.36 8.03 -7.90
N VAL A 291 22.47 8.76 -7.82
CA VAL A 291 22.46 10.21 -7.51
C VAL A 291 21.69 10.99 -8.57
N ALA A 292 21.95 10.72 -9.85
CA ALA A 292 21.25 11.38 -10.95
C ALA A 292 19.74 11.13 -10.91
N LEU A 293 19.34 9.89 -10.62
CA LEU A 293 17.95 9.48 -10.50
C LEU A 293 17.23 10.15 -9.31
N GLU A 294 17.87 10.23 -8.15
CA GLU A 294 17.32 10.92 -6.98
C GLU A 294 17.12 12.42 -7.25
N LYS A 295 18.11 13.09 -7.89
CA LYS A 295 18.00 14.49 -8.31
C LYS A 295 16.86 14.70 -9.30
N PHE A 296 16.75 13.85 -10.33
CA PHE A 296 15.67 13.91 -11.32
C PHE A 296 14.29 13.73 -10.66
N ALA A 297 14.12 12.69 -9.83
CA ALA A 297 12.85 12.42 -9.17
C ALA A 297 12.42 13.58 -8.24
N ALA A 298 13.37 14.22 -7.56
CA ALA A 298 13.11 15.40 -6.74
C ALA A 298 12.75 16.63 -7.59
N GLU A 299 13.50 16.91 -8.65
CA GLU A 299 13.25 18.05 -9.55
C GLU A 299 11.85 17.96 -10.19
N ARG A 300 11.47 16.77 -10.65
CA ARG A 300 10.18 16.49 -11.29
C ARG A 300 9.04 16.24 -10.29
N LYS A 301 9.35 16.23 -8.99
CA LYS A 301 8.42 15.96 -7.88
C LYS A 301 7.62 14.67 -8.11
N LEU A 302 8.31 13.63 -8.54
CA LEU A 302 7.68 12.34 -8.82
C LEU A 302 7.44 11.56 -7.54
N ASP A 303 6.51 10.61 -7.63
CA ASP A 303 6.15 9.61 -6.61
C ASP A 303 6.40 8.18 -7.07
N GLY A 304 6.64 7.98 -8.36
CA GLY A 304 7.08 6.70 -8.94
C GLY A 304 7.61 6.92 -10.36
N LEU A 305 8.21 5.89 -10.95
CA LEU A 305 8.70 5.94 -12.33
C LEU A 305 8.58 4.57 -13.01
N ALA A 306 7.81 4.51 -14.09
CA ALA A 306 7.84 3.42 -15.04
C ALA A 306 8.71 3.83 -16.24
N TYR A 307 9.68 2.98 -16.62
CA TYR A 307 10.63 3.35 -17.65
C TYR A 307 11.11 2.16 -18.46
N TYR A 308 11.44 2.42 -19.72
CA TYR A 308 12.31 1.57 -20.51
C TYR A 308 12.88 2.38 -21.66
N TYR A 309 14.21 2.39 -21.76
CA TYR A 309 14.88 3.04 -22.87
C TYR A 309 16.20 2.35 -23.14
N GLU A 310 16.49 2.20 -24.42
CA GLU A 310 17.70 1.55 -24.85
C GLU A 310 18.85 2.55 -25.03
N ALA A 311 18.67 3.61 -25.84
CA ALA A 311 19.72 4.54 -26.27
C ALA A 311 20.72 3.99 -27.31
N LEU A 312 21.62 4.84 -27.79
CA LEU A 312 22.64 4.44 -28.76
C LEU A 312 23.73 3.56 -28.12
N PRO A 313 24.19 2.48 -28.78
CA PRO A 313 25.31 1.68 -28.30
C PRO A 313 26.54 2.55 -27.95
N ASN A 314 27.25 2.18 -26.88
CA ASN A 314 28.46 2.87 -26.39
C ASN A 314 28.29 4.37 -26.02
N SER A 315 27.06 4.85 -25.83
CA SER A 315 26.80 6.22 -25.37
C SER A 315 26.74 6.33 -23.84
N LYS A 316 26.95 7.55 -23.32
CA LYS A 316 26.71 7.84 -21.90
C LYS A 316 25.26 7.65 -21.48
N MET A 317 24.32 7.90 -22.39
CA MET A 317 22.92 7.59 -22.17
C MET A 317 22.70 6.09 -21.96
N ARG A 318 23.27 5.25 -22.83
CA ARG A 318 23.21 3.78 -22.70
C ARG A 318 23.80 3.32 -21.38
N GLU A 319 24.97 3.84 -21.00
CA GLU A 319 25.59 3.54 -19.71
C GLU A 319 24.67 3.89 -18.52
N LEU A 320 24.04 5.08 -18.55
CA LEU A 320 23.10 5.52 -17.52
C LEU A 320 21.85 4.63 -17.44
N VAL A 321 21.09 4.50 -18.52
CA VAL A 321 19.76 3.86 -18.47
C VAL A 321 19.82 2.36 -18.19
N THR A 322 20.96 1.71 -18.47
CA THR A 322 21.15 0.29 -18.12
C THR A 322 21.65 0.09 -16.69
N ASN A 323 22.01 1.15 -15.95
CA ASN A 323 22.59 1.06 -14.60
C ASN A 323 21.71 1.71 -13.51
N LEU A 324 20.41 1.86 -13.76
CA LEU A 324 19.46 2.42 -12.78
C LEU A 324 19.08 1.44 -11.66
N ILE A 325 19.35 0.13 -11.81
CA ILE A 325 18.83 -0.95 -10.94
C ILE A 325 19.07 -0.71 -9.44
N VAL A 326 20.29 -0.30 -9.06
CA VAL A 326 20.65 -0.06 -7.65
C VAL A 326 19.91 1.15 -7.08
N GLY A 327 19.93 2.28 -7.81
CA GLY A 327 19.21 3.49 -7.43
C GLY A 327 17.71 3.25 -7.33
N ASN A 328 17.15 2.49 -8.27
CA ASN A 328 15.76 2.12 -8.28
C ASN A 328 15.39 1.29 -7.04
N SER A 329 16.23 0.33 -6.63
CA SER A 329 15.94 -0.52 -5.47
C SER A 329 16.00 0.26 -4.15
N LEU A 330 16.95 1.21 -4.04
CA LEU A 330 16.99 2.15 -2.91
C LEU A 330 15.74 3.05 -2.88
N LEU A 331 15.29 3.56 -4.02
CA LEU A 331 14.08 4.38 -4.13
C LEU A 331 12.79 3.59 -3.84
N THR A 332 12.66 2.38 -4.39
CA THR A 332 11.54 1.47 -4.12
C THR A 332 11.43 1.20 -2.62
N ALA A 333 12.55 0.88 -1.95
CA ALA A 333 12.57 0.68 -0.51
C ALA A 333 12.22 1.95 0.31
N ALA A 334 12.40 3.13 -0.29
CA ALA A 334 12.06 4.42 0.30
C ALA A 334 10.61 4.88 -0.04
N GLY A 335 9.78 3.98 -0.58
CA GLY A 335 8.38 4.25 -0.92
C GLY A 335 8.15 4.96 -2.25
N PHE A 336 9.13 4.91 -3.16
CA PHE A 336 9.02 5.40 -4.54
C PHE A 336 9.05 4.21 -5.49
N PRO A 337 7.89 3.66 -5.92
CA PRO A 337 7.86 2.53 -6.84
C PRO A 337 8.56 2.87 -8.16
N MET A 338 9.42 1.94 -8.58
CA MET A 338 10.14 1.99 -9.83
C MET A 338 9.77 0.73 -10.61
N CYS A 339 9.40 0.85 -11.87
CA CYS A 339 9.09 -0.31 -12.69
C CYS A 339 9.86 -0.27 -14.01
N GLY A 340 10.51 -1.38 -14.35
CA GLY A 340 11.14 -1.56 -15.65
C GLY A 340 10.10 -1.75 -16.75
N GLU A 341 10.60 -1.88 -17.98
CA GLU A 341 9.81 -2.30 -19.15
C GLU A 341 8.59 -1.42 -19.46
N PHE A 342 8.63 -0.17 -18.98
CA PHE A 342 7.58 0.82 -19.15
C PHE A 342 6.25 0.44 -18.47
N ASP A 343 6.25 -0.48 -17.51
CA ASP A 343 5.01 -1.00 -16.92
C ASP A 343 4.46 -0.11 -15.80
N ILE A 344 3.66 0.88 -16.20
CA ILE A 344 2.99 1.77 -15.26
C ILE A 344 1.94 1.05 -14.39
N LYS A 345 1.34 -0.04 -14.89
CA LYS A 345 0.32 -0.78 -14.13
C LYS A 345 0.96 -1.47 -12.94
N ASN A 346 2.09 -2.13 -13.15
CA ASN A 346 2.83 -2.72 -12.06
C ASN A 346 3.46 -1.66 -11.14
N CYS A 347 3.90 -0.50 -11.67
CA CYS A 347 4.33 0.63 -10.83
C CYS A 347 3.23 1.06 -9.83
N ILE A 348 1.96 1.05 -10.25
CA ILE A 348 0.81 1.35 -9.39
C ILE A 348 0.55 0.21 -8.40
N ALA A 349 0.66 -1.05 -8.83
CA ALA A 349 0.55 -2.21 -7.94
C ALA A 349 1.60 -2.15 -6.81
N MET A 350 2.85 -1.81 -7.16
CA MET A 350 3.93 -1.60 -6.19
C MET A 350 3.61 -0.45 -5.24
N MET A 351 3.04 0.67 -5.72
CA MET A 351 2.59 1.76 -4.86
C MET A 351 1.56 1.28 -3.84
N ILE A 352 0.53 0.55 -4.29
CA ILE A 352 -0.53 0.05 -3.41
C ILE A 352 0.07 -0.79 -2.27
N MET A 353 0.94 -1.74 -2.61
CA MET A 353 1.57 -2.63 -1.62
C MET A 353 2.53 -1.87 -0.68
N ASP A 354 3.24 -0.86 -1.18
CA ASP A 354 4.10 -0.02 -0.37
C ASP A 354 3.31 0.78 0.67
N ARG A 355 2.15 1.32 0.28
CA ARG A 355 1.27 2.10 1.17
C ARG A 355 0.47 1.25 2.15
N LEU A 356 0.33 -0.04 1.88
CA LEU A 356 -0.10 -1.06 2.85
C LEU A 356 1.02 -1.48 3.81
N GLU A 357 2.24 -0.92 3.67
CA GLU A 357 3.42 -1.23 4.49
C GLU A 357 3.92 -2.68 4.37
N ILE A 358 3.65 -3.31 3.22
CA ILE A 358 3.97 -4.72 2.94
C ILE A 358 5.07 -4.90 1.89
N GLY A 359 5.66 -3.80 1.42
CA GLY A 359 6.70 -3.83 0.40
C GLY A 359 6.17 -3.40 -0.97
N GLY A 360 6.10 -4.30 -1.96
CA GLY A 360 5.85 -3.93 -3.35
C GLY A 360 7.11 -3.97 -4.18
N SER A 361 7.76 -5.15 -4.21
CA SER A 361 8.87 -5.43 -5.11
C SER A 361 8.35 -5.76 -6.51
N PHE A 362 9.10 -5.35 -7.53
CA PHE A 362 8.86 -5.81 -8.90
C PHE A 362 9.20 -7.29 -9.02
N ALA A 363 8.28 -8.08 -9.57
CA ALA A 363 8.45 -9.51 -9.71
C ALA A 363 7.70 -10.05 -10.95
N GLU A 364 8.13 -11.22 -11.37
CA GLU A 364 7.51 -12.10 -12.35
C GLU A 364 7.69 -13.56 -11.91
N PHE A 365 7.09 -14.50 -12.64
CA PHE A 365 7.34 -15.92 -12.46
C PHE A 365 8.55 -16.39 -13.27
N HIS A 366 9.43 -17.09 -12.59
CA HIS A 366 10.62 -17.76 -13.11
C HIS A 366 10.36 -19.30 -13.17
N PRO A 367 11.39 -20.15 -13.39
CA PRO A 367 11.17 -21.60 -13.49
C PRO A 367 10.44 -22.22 -12.30
N ILE A 368 9.65 -23.25 -12.60
CA ILE A 368 8.89 -24.03 -11.62
C ILE A 368 9.78 -25.16 -11.08
N ASP A 369 9.78 -25.35 -9.76
CA ASP A 369 10.32 -26.54 -9.12
C ASP A 369 9.18 -27.50 -8.77
N PHE A 370 8.96 -28.50 -9.64
CA PHE A 370 7.93 -29.52 -9.43
C PHE A 370 8.22 -30.49 -8.29
N ASN A 371 9.48 -30.62 -7.86
CA ASN A 371 9.83 -31.48 -6.72
C ASN A 371 9.49 -30.80 -5.40
N ALA A 372 9.71 -29.48 -5.33
CA ALA A 372 9.38 -28.67 -4.16
C ALA A 372 7.91 -28.19 -4.15
N ASP A 373 7.19 -28.33 -5.27
CA ASP A 373 5.85 -27.74 -5.47
C ASP A 373 5.87 -26.21 -5.26
N THR A 374 6.85 -25.56 -5.89
CA THR A 374 7.07 -24.10 -5.80
C THR A 374 7.36 -23.50 -7.17
N VAL A 375 7.19 -22.20 -7.29
CA VAL A 375 7.63 -21.41 -8.44
C VAL A 375 8.61 -20.35 -7.96
N LEU A 376 9.69 -20.12 -8.71
CA LEU A 376 10.58 -19.01 -8.41
C LEU A 376 9.87 -17.70 -8.73
N VAL A 377 9.93 -16.75 -7.81
CA VAL A 377 9.36 -15.40 -7.98
C VAL A 377 10.47 -14.39 -7.80
N GLY A 378 10.60 -13.47 -8.75
CA GLY A 378 11.69 -12.50 -8.76
C GLY A 378 11.73 -11.66 -10.02
N HIS A 379 12.79 -10.86 -10.19
CA HIS A 379 13.09 -10.09 -11.41
C HIS A 379 14.56 -9.64 -11.33
N ASP A 380 15.07 -8.99 -12.37
CA ASP A 380 16.39 -8.31 -12.37
C ASP A 380 16.42 -6.98 -11.58
N GLY A 381 15.30 -6.57 -11.01
CA GLY A 381 15.11 -5.33 -10.26
C GLY A 381 14.18 -4.33 -10.93
N PRO A 382 13.56 -3.43 -10.16
CA PRO A 382 13.99 -3.04 -8.81
C PRO A 382 13.19 -3.62 -7.67
N HIS A 383 13.79 -3.63 -6.49
CA HIS A 383 13.28 -4.39 -5.37
C HIS A 383 13.14 -3.59 -4.09
N HIS A 384 12.15 -3.94 -3.28
CA HIS A 384 11.87 -3.28 -2.02
C HIS A 384 12.76 -3.85 -0.91
N LEU A 385 13.94 -3.27 -0.71
CA LEU A 385 14.98 -3.81 0.19
C LEU A 385 14.51 -4.05 1.64
N ASN A 386 13.52 -3.32 2.14
CA ASN A 386 13.01 -3.49 3.52
C ASN A 386 12.27 -4.82 3.78
N ILE A 387 11.87 -5.53 2.71
CA ILE A 387 11.24 -6.86 2.81
C ILE A 387 12.22 -8.00 2.50
N ALA A 388 13.51 -7.70 2.37
CA ALA A 388 14.55 -8.71 2.15
C ALA A 388 14.76 -9.61 3.37
N ASP A 389 15.06 -10.88 3.09
CA ASP A 389 15.61 -11.85 4.03
C ASP A 389 17.12 -11.65 4.12
N GLY A 390 17.58 -11.14 5.26
CA GLY A 390 18.99 -10.79 5.45
C GLY A 390 19.46 -9.58 4.64
N LYS A 391 20.78 -9.50 4.40
CA LYS A 391 21.41 -8.40 3.68
C LYS A 391 21.43 -8.70 2.17
N PRO A 392 20.83 -7.86 1.31
CA PRO A 392 20.88 -8.04 -0.14
C PRO A 392 22.31 -8.06 -0.70
N VAL A 393 22.48 -8.65 -1.88
CA VAL A 393 23.77 -8.87 -2.54
C VAL A 393 23.89 -8.04 -3.81
N LEU A 394 25.08 -7.47 -4.06
CA LEU A 394 25.46 -6.89 -5.34
C LEU A 394 26.53 -7.71 -6.05
N ARG A 395 26.30 -8.00 -7.33
CA ARG A 395 27.26 -8.66 -8.23
C ARG A 395 27.45 -7.82 -9.49
N SER A 396 28.65 -7.79 -10.04
CA SER A 396 28.84 -7.25 -11.39
C SER A 396 28.42 -8.30 -12.41
N LEU A 397 27.60 -7.91 -13.37
CA LEU A 397 27.14 -8.76 -14.46
C LEU A 397 27.86 -8.38 -15.75
N LYS A 398 28.49 -9.36 -16.40
CA LYS A 398 29.16 -9.15 -17.70
C LYS A 398 28.20 -8.75 -18.82
N LYS A 399 26.92 -9.07 -18.66
CA LYS A 399 25.80 -8.71 -19.53
C LYS A 399 24.50 -8.84 -18.76
N TYR A 400 23.53 -7.97 -19.03
CA TYR A 400 22.16 -8.16 -18.57
C TYR A 400 21.42 -9.19 -19.44
N HIS A 401 20.43 -9.88 -18.86
CA HIS A 401 19.53 -10.77 -19.59
C HIS A 401 18.37 -9.95 -20.16
N GLY A 402 17.98 -10.21 -21.41
CA GLY A 402 16.83 -9.55 -22.05
C GLY A 402 17.03 -8.08 -22.46
N LYS A 403 18.10 -7.40 -22.00
CA LYS A 403 18.39 -6.00 -22.34
C LYS A 403 19.89 -5.73 -22.56
N PRO A 404 20.25 -4.67 -23.31
CA PRO A 404 21.65 -4.29 -23.48
C PRO A 404 22.29 -3.80 -22.16
N GLY A 405 23.62 -3.87 -22.09
CA GLY A 405 24.41 -3.32 -20.99
C GLY A 405 25.02 -4.37 -20.08
N ALA A 406 25.78 -3.87 -19.10
CA ALA A 406 26.49 -4.60 -18.06
C ALA A 406 26.66 -3.66 -16.86
N GLY A 407 26.91 -4.22 -15.67
CA GLY A 407 27.08 -3.44 -14.45
C GLY A 407 26.59 -4.15 -13.19
N ALA A 408 26.32 -3.41 -12.13
CA ALA A 408 25.85 -3.97 -10.87
C ALA A 408 24.41 -4.49 -10.98
N GLY A 409 24.19 -5.75 -10.61
CA GLY A 409 22.89 -6.40 -10.43
C GLY A 409 22.57 -6.60 -8.94
N VAL A 410 21.28 -6.58 -8.60
CA VAL A 410 20.78 -6.74 -7.22
C VAL A 410 20.19 -8.14 -7.06
N GLU A 411 20.80 -8.93 -6.18
CA GLU A 411 20.34 -10.25 -5.79
C GLU A 411 19.79 -10.19 -4.37
N PHE A 412 18.52 -10.56 -4.16
CA PHE A 412 18.01 -10.78 -2.81
C PHE A 412 16.92 -11.85 -2.81
N LYS A 413 16.56 -12.30 -1.61
CA LYS A 413 15.44 -13.19 -1.34
C LYS A 413 14.46 -12.45 -0.45
N ILE A 414 13.15 -12.56 -0.68
CA ILE A 414 12.15 -11.98 0.23
C ILE A 414 12.08 -12.77 1.54
N LYS A 415 11.73 -12.11 2.64
CA LYS A 415 11.47 -12.76 3.94
C LYS A 415 10.59 -14.00 3.79
N GLU A 416 10.97 -15.08 4.47
CA GLU A 416 10.16 -16.29 4.55
C GLU A 416 8.86 -16.01 5.31
N GLY A 417 7.80 -16.73 4.93
CA GLY A 417 6.47 -16.59 5.51
C GLY A 417 5.42 -16.11 4.50
N PRO A 418 4.26 -15.63 4.99
CA PRO A 418 3.15 -15.21 4.14
C PRO A 418 3.56 -14.15 3.11
N ILE A 419 3.06 -14.29 1.89
CA ILE A 419 3.25 -13.30 0.81
C ILE A 419 1.93 -13.04 0.09
N THR A 420 1.82 -11.85 -0.49
CA THR A 420 0.74 -11.45 -1.38
C THR A 420 1.37 -11.02 -2.72
N ILE A 421 0.70 -11.32 -3.83
CA ILE A 421 1.03 -10.77 -5.15
C ILE A 421 -0.18 -10.06 -5.77
N LEU A 422 0.07 -8.96 -6.47
CA LEU A 422 -0.93 -8.15 -7.15
C LEU A 422 -0.49 -7.84 -8.59
N SER A 423 -1.27 -8.30 -9.56
CA SER A 423 -1.19 -7.87 -10.96
C SER A 423 -2.33 -6.91 -11.29
N ILE A 424 -2.03 -5.86 -12.07
CA ILE A 424 -3.02 -4.94 -12.63
C ILE A 424 -3.00 -5.09 -14.15
N GLY A 425 -4.09 -5.63 -14.71
CA GLY A 425 -4.27 -5.80 -16.15
C GLY A 425 -5.31 -4.84 -16.74
N VAL A 426 -5.47 -4.89 -18.06
CA VAL A 426 -6.51 -4.15 -18.80
C VAL A 426 -7.40 -5.16 -19.53
N LYS A 427 -8.71 -5.01 -19.37
CA LYS A 427 -9.71 -5.86 -20.02
C LYS A 427 -9.97 -5.41 -21.46
N ALA A 428 -10.68 -6.25 -22.22
CA ALA A 428 -11.08 -5.94 -23.59
C ALA A 428 -11.93 -4.66 -23.72
N ASP A 429 -12.61 -4.23 -22.66
CA ASP A 429 -13.38 -2.97 -22.60
C ASP A 429 -12.54 -1.75 -22.20
N GLY A 430 -11.22 -1.92 -22.04
CA GLY A 430 -10.28 -0.87 -21.64
C GLY A 430 -10.26 -0.56 -20.13
N LYS A 431 -11.07 -1.24 -19.31
CA LYS A 431 -11.06 -1.05 -17.85
C LYS A 431 -9.98 -1.88 -17.18
N PHE A 432 -9.47 -1.42 -16.04
CA PHE A 432 -8.53 -2.18 -15.24
C PHE A 432 -9.18 -3.39 -14.56
N LYS A 433 -8.34 -4.38 -14.22
CA LYS A 433 -8.68 -5.55 -13.42
C LYS A 433 -7.53 -5.88 -12.48
N PHE A 434 -7.84 -6.19 -11.23
CA PHE A 434 -6.90 -6.71 -10.25
C PHE A 434 -6.96 -8.23 -10.23
N VAL A 435 -5.77 -8.85 -10.25
CA VAL A 435 -5.60 -10.29 -10.02
C VAL A 435 -4.67 -10.43 -8.82
N VAL A 436 -5.17 -11.08 -7.77
CA VAL A 436 -4.51 -11.19 -6.46
C VAL A 436 -4.30 -12.66 -6.13
N ALA A 437 -3.18 -12.98 -5.48
CA ALA A 437 -2.98 -14.27 -4.85
C ALA A 437 -2.18 -14.14 -3.56
N GLU A 438 -2.41 -15.09 -2.66
CA GLU A 438 -1.71 -15.24 -1.39
C GLU A 438 -1.01 -16.59 -1.34
N GLY A 439 0.21 -16.59 -0.84
CA GLY A 439 1.05 -17.77 -0.76
C GLY A 439 2.04 -17.66 0.39
N GLU A 440 3.12 -18.43 0.30
CA GLU A 440 4.22 -18.43 1.25
C GLU A 440 5.56 -18.38 0.50
N SER A 441 6.44 -17.47 0.93
CA SER A 441 7.87 -17.52 0.62
C SER A 441 8.50 -18.59 1.52
N VAL A 442 9.12 -19.60 0.92
CA VAL A 442 9.70 -20.74 1.65
C VAL A 442 11.22 -20.82 1.48
N ALA A 443 11.87 -21.49 2.44
CA ALA A 443 13.29 -21.76 2.38
C ALA A 443 13.66 -22.59 1.13
N GLY A 444 14.78 -22.24 0.50
CA GLY A 444 15.29 -22.93 -0.69
C GLY A 444 16.56 -22.27 -1.22
N ALA A 445 17.35 -23.02 -1.97
CA ALA A 445 18.53 -22.48 -2.64
C ALA A 445 18.08 -21.68 -3.87
N ILE A 446 18.59 -20.46 -4.01
CA ILE A 446 18.29 -19.60 -5.16
C ILE A 446 19.52 -19.51 -6.07
N PRO A 447 19.33 -19.34 -7.40
CA PRO A 447 20.45 -19.28 -8.31
C PRO A 447 21.24 -17.96 -8.09
N PRO A 448 22.58 -17.99 -8.06
CA PRO A 448 23.41 -16.81 -7.79
C PRO A 448 23.61 -16.00 -9.08
N THR A 449 22.53 -15.51 -9.68
CA THR A 449 22.51 -14.86 -11.01
C THR A 449 22.61 -13.34 -10.95
N GLY A 450 22.65 -12.73 -9.76
CA GLY A 450 22.55 -11.27 -9.64
C GLY A 450 21.12 -10.73 -9.78
N ASN A 451 20.12 -11.62 -9.74
CA ASN A 451 18.69 -11.29 -9.76
C ASN A 451 18.02 -11.77 -8.48
N THR A 452 16.83 -11.24 -8.21
CA THR A 452 16.00 -11.72 -7.11
C THR A 452 15.36 -13.02 -7.45
N ASN A 453 15.34 -13.94 -6.49
CA ASN A 453 14.59 -15.16 -6.57
C ASN A 453 14.13 -15.54 -5.16
N THR A 454 12.88 -15.97 -5.03
CA THR A 454 12.39 -16.70 -3.86
C THR A 454 11.59 -17.90 -4.31
N HIS A 455 11.59 -18.97 -3.51
CA HIS A 455 10.63 -20.06 -3.71
C HIS A 455 9.28 -19.63 -3.15
N ALA A 456 8.29 -19.49 -4.02
CA ALA A 456 6.92 -19.19 -3.63
C ALA A 456 6.05 -20.45 -3.75
N LYS A 457 5.32 -20.75 -2.67
CA LYS A 457 4.35 -21.84 -2.60
C LYS A 457 2.94 -21.26 -2.55
N PHE A 458 2.06 -21.78 -3.40
CA PHE A 458 0.66 -21.36 -3.48
C PHE A 458 -0.24 -22.59 -3.43
N LYS A 459 -1.41 -22.42 -2.81
CA LYS A 459 -2.41 -23.51 -2.67
C LYS A 459 -3.31 -23.61 -3.91
N PRO A 460 -3.88 -24.81 -4.18
CA PRO A 460 -3.62 -26.08 -3.50
C PRO A 460 -2.30 -26.75 -3.91
N ASP A 461 -1.78 -26.41 -5.10
CA ASP A 461 -0.52 -26.88 -5.67
C ASP A 461 -0.07 -25.90 -6.76
N VAL A 462 1.22 -25.94 -7.15
CA VAL A 462 1.79 -24.98 -8.11
C VAL A 462 1.13 -25.03 -9.49
N ARG A 463 0.66 -26.21 -9.95
CA ARG A 463 0.04 -26.35 -11.29
C ARG A 463 -1.35 -25.76 -11.29
N THR A 464 -2.15 -26.09 -10.27
CA THR A 464 -3.51 -25.57 -10.13
C THR A 464 -3.48 -24.06 -9.93
N PHE A 465 -2.58 -23.56 -9.08
CA PHE A 465 -2.40 -22.14 -8.86
C PHE A 465 -2.03 -21.40 -10.16
N LEU A 466 -0.93 -21.78 -10.82
CA LEU A 466 -0.46 -21.07 -12.01
C LEU A 466 -1.49 -21.13 -13.14
N ARG A 467 -2.22 -22.23 -13.27
CA ARG A 467 -3.34 -22.31 -14.22
C ARG A 467 -4.44 -21.32 -13.89
N SER A 468 -4.88 -21.25 -12.62
CA SER A 468 -5.89 -20.28 -12.20
C SER A 468 -5.42 -18.84 -12.39
N TRP A 469 -4.17 -18.53 -12.02
CA TRP A 469 -3.56 -17.20 -12.23
C TRP A 469 -3.58 -16.81 -13.71
N CYS A 470 -3.04 -17.65 -14.59
CA CYS A 470 -2.95 -17.34 -16.03
C CYS A 470 -4.32 -17.25 -16.71
N LEU A 471 -5.32 -18.02 -16.26
CA LEU A 471 -6.68 -17.95 -16.81
C LEU A 471 -7.37 -16.61 -16.54
N GLU A 472 -6.97 -15.87 -15.51
CA GLU A 472 -7.50 -14.54 -15.22
C GLU A 472 -6.91 -13.43 -16.11
N GLY A 473 -5.88 -13.75 -16.92
CA GLY A 473 -5.20 -12.83 -17.83
C GLY A 473 -4.43 -11.68 -17.16
N PRO A 474 -3.59 -11.93 -16.14
CA PRO A 474 -2.72 -10.91 -15.54
C PRO A 474 -1.61 -10.48 -16.52
N THR A 475 -0.94 -9.38 -16.22
CA THR A 475 0.38 -9.10 -16.81
C THR A 475 1.39 -10.16 -16.36
N HIS A 476 2.47 -10.35 -17.12
CA HIS A 476 3.54 -11.23 -16.64
C HIS A 476 4.24 -10.66 -15.40
N HIS A 477 4.26 -9.33 -15.27
CA HIS A 477 4.68 -8.62 -14.07
C HIS A 477 3.60 -8.56 -12.99
N PHE A 478 4.04 -8.54 -11.74
CA PHE A 478 3.21 -8.26 -10.58
C PHE A 478 4.05 -7.69 -9.43
N ALA A 479 3.37 -7.01 -8.51
CA ALA A 479 3.98 -6.53 -7.28
C ALA A 479 3.96 -7.65 -6.24
N LEU A 480 5.07 -7.80 -5.51
CA LEU A 480 5.24 -8.78 -4.44
C LEU A 480 5.42 -8.09 -3.08
N GLY A 481 4.69 -8.54 -2.08
CA GLY A 481 4.79 -8.07 -0.70
C GLY A 481 4.65 -9.18 0.32
N VAL A 482 4.98 -8.88 1.57
CA VAL A 482 4.88 -9.80 2.71
C VAL A 482 3.48 -9.77 3.32
N GLY A 483 3.12 -10.79 4.09
CA GLY A 483 1.80 -10.88 4.71
C GLY A 483 0.70 -11.37 3.75
N HIS A 484 -0.47 -11.62 4.31
CA HIS A 484 -1.72 -11.91 3.59
C HIS A 484 -2.61 -10.67 3.67
N HIS A 485 -2.75 -9.97 2.55
CA HIS A 485 -3.42 -8.66 2.42
C HIS A 485 -4.42 -8.62 1.25
N ALA A 486 -4.93 -9.77 0.81
CA ALA A 486 -5.91 -9.79 -0.27
C ALA A 486 -7.20 -9.03 0.08
N ASP A 487 -7.62 -9.04 1.35
CA ASP A 487 -8.82 -8.32 1.80
C ASP A 487 -8.66 -6.79 1.67
N GLU A 488 -7.53 -6.23 2.08
CA GLU A 488 -7.19 -4.82 1.86
C GLU A 488 -7.22 -4.44 0.38
N ILE A 489 -6.60 -5.28 -0.46
CA ILE A 489 -6.54 -5.04 -1.91
C ILE A 489 -7.94 -5.13 -2.53
N GLN A 490 -8.78 -6.05 -2.07
CA GLN A 490 -10.18 -6.16 -2.51
C GLN A 490 -11.00 -4.94 -2.08
N LYS A 491 -10.81 -4.44 -0.85
CA LYS A 491 -11.43 -3.19 -0.38
C LYS A 491 -11.02 -2.01 -1.26
N ILE A 492 -9.73 -1.87 -1.57
CA ILE A 492 -9.21 -0.83 -2.48
C ILE A 492 -9.85 -0.95 -3.86
N ALA A 493 -9.87 -2.15 -4.46
CA ALA A 493 -10.45 -2.37 -5.77
C ALA A 493 -11.95 -2.02 -5.81
N LYS A 494 -12.69 -2.39 -4.75
CA LYS A 494 -14.11 -2.05 -4.60
C LYS A 494 -14.31 -0.53 -4.61
N VAL A 495 -13.54 0.21 -3.81
CA VAL A 495 -13.64 1.68 -3.74
C VAL A 495 -13.30 2.33 -5.09
N LEU A 496 -12.31 1.79 -5.81
CA LEU A 496 -11.92 2.28 -7.13
C LEU A 496 -12.88 1.83 -8.26
N GLY A 497 -13.88 0.99 -7.96
CA GLY A 497 -14.78 0.42 -8.97
C GLY A 497 -14.07 -0.52 -9.95
N ILE A 498 -12.96 -1.13 -9.52
CA ILE A 498 -12.14 -2.05 -10.30
C ILE A 498 -12.51 -3.49 -9.96
N GLU A 499 -12.69 -4.32 -10.98
CA GLU A 499 -12.91 -5.75 -10.81
C GLU A 499 -11.68 -6.40 -10.15
N CYS A 500 -11.89 -7.22 -9.12
CA CYS A 500 -10.80 -7.90 -8.42
C CYS A 500 -11.10 -9.40 -8.26
N VAL A 501 -10.14 -10.24 -8.63
CA VAL A 501 -10.19 -11.70 -8.46
C VAL A 501 -9.05 -12.15 -7.56
N ASN A 502 -9.37 -12.87 -6.48
CA ASN A 502 -8.39 -13.58 -5.66
C ASN A 502 -8.37 -15.06 -6.06
N VAL A 503 -7.33 -15.52 -6.75
CA VAL A 503 -7.27 -16.88 -7.31
C VAL A 503 -6.96 -17.97 -6.26
N THR A 504 -6.62 -17.55 -5.05
CA THR A 504 -6.32 -18.39 -3.88
C THR A 504 -7.40 -18.33 -2.80
N ALA A 505 -8.49 -17.57 -2.99
CA ALA A 505 -9.56 -17.48 -2.02
C ALA A 505 -10.21 -18.85 -1.72
N GLY A 506 -10.35 -19.18 -0.42
CA GLY A 506 -11.02 -20.40 0.04
C GLY A 506 -10.25 -21.70 -0.20
N LYS A 507 -8.93 -21.64 -0.42
CA LYS A 507 -8.06 -22.80 -0.73
C LYS A 507 -6.99 -23.07 0.33
#